data_AF-A0A4Y8C9L8-F1
#
_entry.id   AF-A0A4Y8C9L8-F1
#
_cell.length_a   1.000
_cell.length_b   1.000
_cell.length_c   1.000
_cell.angle_alpha   90.00
_cell.angle_beta   90.00
_cell.angle_gamma   90.00
#
_symmetry.space_group_name_H-M   'P 1'
#
loop_
_entity.id
_entity.type
_entity.pdbx_description
1 polymer ?
#
loop_
_entity_poly.entity_id
_entity_poly.type
_entity_poly.pdbx_seq_one_letter_code
_entity_poly.pdbx_strand_id
1 'polypeptide(L)'
;KIYEFNDGVIPNVMVENGELDANYFQHEPYLKEFNQRQGTHLVKVASIHIEPMAVYSKKHKKFNPEEGQSISIPNNPTNESRALRIVASKGLIEVKDNELITPLDITKNPKKLKFVELKDAQLTRSLDDVDYSLINSNFA
;
A
#
# COMPACT_ATOMS: atom_id res chain seq x y z
N LYS A 1 -25.55 0.72 12.76
CA LYS A 1 -25.20 2.04 12.18
C LYS A 1 -23.86 1.91 11.50
N ILE A 2 -23.63 2.57 10.36
CA ILE A 2 -22.35 2.50 9.63
C ILE A 2 -21.60 3.82 9.83
N TYR A 3 -20.29 3.73 10.05
CA TYR A 3 -19.39 4.87 10.16
C TYR A 3 -18.32 4.72 9.09
N GLU A 4 -18.10 5.77 8.31
CA GLU A 4 -17.15 5.78 7.19
C GLU A 4 -15.90 6.56 7.58
N PHE A 5 -14.73 6.04 7.21
CA PHE A 5 -13.43 6.60 7.53
C PHE A 5 -12.57 6.68 6.27
N ASN A 6 -11.70 7.69 6.20
CA ASN A 6 -10.76 7.90 5.10
C ASN A 6 -9.31 7.58 5.52
N ASP A 7 -9.14 6.78 6.56
CA ASP A 7 -7.85 6.39 7.12
C ASP A 7 -7.87 4.93 7.61
N GLY A 8 -6.69 4.30 7.64
CA GLY A 8 -6.55 2.89 8.04
C GLY A 8 -6.26 2.67 9.54
N VAL A 9 -6.20 3.72 10.36
CA VAL A 9 -5.77 3.63 11.76
C VAL A 9 -6.96 3.68 12.71
N ILE A 10 -7.82 4.70 12.54
CA ILE A 10 -8.98 4.96 13.40
C ILE A 10 -9.94 3.76 13.47
N PRO A 11 -10.28 3.06 12.36
CA PRO A 11 -11.20 1.92 12.45
C PRO A 11 -10.70 0.79 13.35
N ASN A 12 -9.37 0.57 13.45
CA ASN A 12 -8.81 -0.42 14.35
C ASN A 12 -8.82 0.05 15.80
N VAL A 13 -8.42 1.29 16.07
CA VAL A 13 -8.42 1.86 17.43
C VAL A 13 -9.83 1.85 18.03
N MET A 14 -10.84 2.23 17.25
CA MET A 14 -12.22 2.25 17.74
C MET A 14 -12.77 0.84 18.04
N VAL A 15 -12.35 -0.18 17.31
CA VAL A 15 -12.74 -1.57 17.63
C VAL A 15 -12.02 -2.07 18.88
N GLU A 16 -10.71 -1.80 19.02
CA GLU A 16 -9.96 -2.19 20.22
C GLU A 16 -10.54 -1.53 21.48
N ASN A 17 -10.93 -0.26 21.39
CA ASN A 17 -11.54 0.49 22.49
C ASN A 17 -13.00 0.08 22.80
N GLY A 18 -13.61 -0.79 21.99
CA GLY A 18 -15.02 -1.17 22.13
C GLY A 18 -16.02 -0.07 21.70
N GLU A 19 -15.57 0.94 20.96
CA GLU A 19 -16.44 1.97 20.37
C GLU A 19 -17.17 1.47 19.12
N LEU A 20 -16.61 0.46 18.45
CA LEU A 20 -17.21 -0.24 17.31
C LEU A 20 -17.11 -1.76 17.54
N ASP A 21 -18.15 -2.51 17.13
CA ASP A 21 -18.16 -3.97 17.26
C ASP A 21 -17.22 -4.67 16.26
N ALA A 22 -17.03 -4.06 15.09
CA ALA A 22 -16.21 -4.57 14.00
C ALA A 22 -15.81 -3.45 13.03
N ASN A 23 -14.80 -3.72 12.21
CA ASN A 23 -14.45 -2.91 11.03
C ASN A 23 -14.29 -3.78 9.79
N TYR A 24 -14.33 -3.14 8.62
CA TYR A 24 -14.18 -3.79 7.32
C TYR A 24 -13.43 -2.86 6.36
N PHE A 25 -12.11 -3.05 6.26
CA PHE A 25 -11.25 -2.24 5.37
C PHE A 25 -9.88 -2.87 5.06
N GLN A 26 -9.41 -3.81 5.88
CA GLN A 26 -8.01 -4.26 5.87
C GLN A 26 -7.85 -5.73 5.46
N HIS A 27 -6.64 -6.08 5.04
CA HIS A 27 -6.20 -7.46 4.84
C HIS A 27 -5.40 -7.98 6.04
N GLU A 28 -5.25 -9.30 6.13
CA GLU A 28 -4.63 -9.97 7.29
C GLU A 28 -3.19 -9.53 7.60
N PRO A 29 -2.29 -9.29 6.61
CA PRO A 29 -0.97 -8.74 6.91
C PRO A 29 -1.02 -7.38 7.61
N TYR A 30 -1.94 -6.49 7.23
CA TYR A 30 -2.07 -5.17 7.83
C TYR A 30 -2.53 -5.29 9.28
N LEU A 31 -3.52 -6.14 9.54
CA LEU A 31 -3.99 -6.43 10.90
C LEU A 31 -2.86 -6.93 11.81
N LYS A 32 -2.04 -7.86 11.32
CA LYS A 32 -0.90 -8.40 12.09
C LYS A 32 0.15 -7.33 12.40
N GLU A 33 0.52 -6.52 11.40
CA GLU A 33 1.46 -5.41 11.60
C GLU A 33 0.89 -4.36 12.56
N PHE A 34 -0.38 -4.01 12.41
CA PHE A 34 -1.06 -3.06 13.29
C PHE A 34 -1.07 -3.55 14.74
N ASN A 35 -1.45 -4.82 14.99
CA ASN A 35 -1.41 -5.42 16.31
C ASN A 35 0.00 -5.40 16.90
N GLN A 36 1.00 -5.83 16.13
CA GLN A 36 2.39 -5.84 16.57
C GLN A 36 2.90 -4.44 16.95
N ARG A 37 2.54 -3.43 16.17
CA ARG A 37 3.02 -2.05 16.34
C ARG A 37 2.28 -1.29 17.43
N GLN A 38 0.96 -1.49 17.54
CA GLN A 38 0.10 -0.73 18.47
C GLN A 38 -0.20 -1.50 19.77
N GLY A 39 0.22 -2.76 19.88
CA GLY A 39 -0.08 -3.60 21.05
C GLY A 39 -1.56 -3.94 21.19
N THR A 40 -2.28 -4.02 20.06
CA THR A 40 -3.72 -4.34 20.02
C THR A 40 -3.95 -5.82 19.77
N HIS A 41 -5.18 -6.30 20.02
CA HIS A 41 -5.51 -7.73 20.07
C HIS A 41 -6.60 -8.10 19.08
N LEU A 42 -6.75 -7.31 18.03
CA LEU A 42 -7.79 -7.48 17.02
C LEU A 42 -7.60 -8.79 16.26
N VAL A 43 -8.70 -9.45 15.92
CA VAL A 43 -8.68 -10.74 15.20
C VAL A 43 -9.47 -10.67 13.91
N LYS A 44 -9.00 -11.41 12.91
CA LYS A 44 -9.76 -11.62 11.68
C LYS A 44 -10.88 -12.64 11.95
N VAL A 45 -12.12 -12.21 11.71
CA VAL A 45 -13.30 -13.08 11.88
C VAL A 45 -13.64 -13.83 10.59
N ALA A 46 -13.52 -13.18 9.43
CA ALA A 46 -13.82 -13.78 8.14
C ALA A 46 -12.98 -13.17 7.01
N SER A 47 -12.74 -13.93 5.94
CA SER A 47 -12.28 -13.41 4.66
C SER A 47 -13.50 -13.01 3.83
N ILE A 48 -13.59 -11.77 3.38
CA ILE A 48 -14.76 -11.25 2.66
C ILE A 48 -14.50 -11.20 1.15
N HIS A 49 -13.48 -10.46 0.72
CA HIS A 49 -13.13 -10.29 -0.69
C HIS A 49 -11.62 -10.04 -0.88
N ILE A 50 -11.17 -10.03 -2.14
CA ILE A 50 -9.79 -9.72 -2.53
C ILE A 50 -9.79 -8.54 -3.48
N GLU A 51 -8.96 -7.54 -3.18
CA GLU A 51 -8.73 -6.35 -3.99
C GLU A 51 -7.34 -6.37 -4.64
N PRO A 52 -7.25 -6.53 -5.97
CA PRO A 52 -5.97 -6.44 -6.67
C PRO A 52 -5.42 -5.01 -6.67
N MET A 53 -4.25 -4.80 -6.04
CA MET A 53 -3.48 -3.56 -6.22
C MET A 53 -2.98 -3.49 -7.67
N ALA A 54 -3.10 -2.32 -8.27
CA ALA A 54 -2.72 -2.09 -9.67
C ALA A 54 -1.89 -0.82 -9.84
N VAL A 55 -1.23 -0.72 -10.99
CA VAL A 55 -0.49 0.47 -11.41
C VAL A 55 -1.40 1.35 -12.25
N TYR A 56 -1.45 2.64 -11.91
CA TYR A 56 -2.22 3.67 -12.61
C TYR A 56 -1.30 4.76 -13.13
N SER A 57 -1.72 5.44 -14.19
CA SER A 57 -1.04 6.62 -14.73
C SER A 57 -2.02 7.50 -15.50
N LYS A 58 -1.89 8.82 -15.36
CA LYS A 58 -2.52 9.80 -16.26
C LYS A 58 -1.66 10.15 -17.47
N LYS A 59 -0.36 9.84 -17.42
CA LYS A 59 0.65 10.24 -18.41
C LYS A 59 0.97 9.11 -19.41
N HIS A 60 0.81 7.86 -18.99
CA HIS A 60 1.26 6.67 -19.71
C HIS A 60 0.13 5.65 -19.89
N LYS A 61 0.03 5.04 -21.09
CA LYS A 61 -0.99 4.00 -21.39
C LYS A 61 -0.59 2.59 -20.97
N LYS A 62 0.70 2.38 -20.70
CA LYS A 62 1.27 1.08 -20.36
C LYS A 62 2.26 1.28 -19.22
N PHE A 63 2.37 0.29 -18.35
CA PHE A 63 3.41 0.29 -17.34
C PHE A 63 4.75 -0.13 -17.95
N ASN A 64 5.50 0.85 -18.44
CA ASN A 64 6.87 0.69 -18.93
C ASN A 64 7.68 1.93 -18.57
N PRO A 65 8.04 2.10 -17.29
CA PRO A 65 8.71 3.31 -16.84
C PRO A 65 10.08 3.47 -17.51
N GLU A 66 10.42 4.69 -17.89
CA GLU A 66 11.71 5.11 -18.41
C GLU A 66 12.69 5.47 -17.29
N GLU A 67 13.94 5.75 -17.64
CA GLU A 67 14.95 6.12 -16.64
C GLU A 67 14.53 7.38 -15.87
N GLY A 68 14.65 7.36 -14.54
CA GLY A 68 14.42 8.51 -13.67
C GLY A 68 12.94 8.85 -13.41
N GLN A 69 12.00 8.10 -13.99
CA GLN A 69 10.57 8.30 -13.77
C GLN A 69 10.13 7.99 -12.35
N SER A 70 9.05 8.66 -11.94
CA SER A 70 8.52 8.66 -10.58
C SER A 70 7.36 7.69 -10.40
N ILE A 71 7.41 6.92 -9.32
CA ILE A 71 6.38 5.94 -8.95
C ILE A 71 5.96 6.23 -7.51
N SER A 72 4.74 6.71 -7.31
CA SER A 72 4.21 6.81 -5.94
C SER A 72 3.71 5.46 -5.43
N ILE A 73 3.97 5.19 -4.16
CA ILE A 73 3.63 3.94 -3.47
C ILE A 73 3.04 4.25 -2.07
N PRO A 74 2.22 3.35 -1.50
CA PRO A 74 1.78 3.44 -0.11
C PRO A 74 2.97 3.55 0.85
N ASN A 75 2.82 4.28 1.95
CA ASN A 75 3.85 4.45 3.00
C ASN A 75 3.57 3.65 4.28
N ASN A 76 2.58 2.75 4.24
CA ASN A 76 2.35 1.79 5.33
C ASN A 76 3.06 0.47 5.02
N PRO A 77 3.69 -0.22 6.00
CA PRO A 77 4.71 -1.23 5.71
C PRO A 77 4.23 -2.38 4.81
N THR A 78 3.00 -2.82 5.01
CA THR A 78 2.46 -3.99 4.31
C THR A 78 2.09 -3.67 2.86
N ASN A 79 1.46 -2.52 2.61
CA ASN A 79 1.10 -2.10 1.26
C ASN A 79 2.30 -1.56 0.48
N GLU A 80 3.26 -0.92 1.16
CA GLU A 80 4.54 -0.51 0.57
C GLU A 80 5.31 -1.72 0.04
N SER A 81 5.45 -2.76 0.90
CA SER A 81 6.05 -4.04 0.52
C SER A 81 5.35 -4.67 -0.68
N ARG A 82 4.00 -4.70 -0.68
CA ARG A 82 3.21 -5.21 -1.81
C ARG A 82 3.49 -4.43 -3.10
N ALA A 83 3.51 -3.10 -3.04
CA ALA A 83 3.76 -2.23 -4.20
C ALA A 83 5.16 -2.48 -4.79
N LEU A 84 6.19 -2.53 -3.94
CA LEU A 84 7.57 -2.81 -4.38
C LEU A 84 7.72 -4.20 -4.99
N ARG A 85 7.05 -5.21 -4.43
CA ARG A 85 7.03 -6.57 -5.02
C ARG A 85 6.35 -6.62 -6.39
N ILE A 86 5.30 -5.82 -6.62
CA ILE A 86 4.69 -5.70 -7.95
C ILE A 86 5.71 -5.13 -8.95
N VAL A 87 6.45 -4.07 -8.58
CA VAL A 87 7.48 -3.48 -9.44
C VAL A 87 8.64 -4.47 -9.68
N ALA A 88 9.09 -5.17 -8.64
CA ALA A 88 10.12 -6.21 -8.74
C ALA A 88 9.70 -7.39 -9.63
N SER A 89 8.42 -7.81 -9.56
CA SER A 89 7.88 -8.89 -10.41
C SER A 89 7.93 -8.57 -11.91
N LYS A 90 8.08 -7.30 -12.28
CA LYS A 90 8.27 -6.84 -13.67
C LYS A 90 9.74 -6.73 -14.07
N GLY A 91 10.68 -7.11 -13.19
CA GLY A 91 12.12 -7.02 -13.41
C GLY A 91 12.66 -5.58 -13.45
N LEU A 92 11.90 -4.61 -12.93
CA LEU A 92 12.29 -3.19 -12.96
C LEU A 92 13.24 -2.82 -11.81
N ILE A 93 13.14 -3.54 -10.70
CA ILE A 93 14.01 -3.45 -9.52
C ILE A 93 14.29 -4.85 -8.99
N GLU A 94 15.37 -5.00 -8.23
CA GLU A 94 15.59 -6.13 -7.32
C GLU A 94 15.50 -5.63 -5.88
N VAL A 95 14.95 -6.46 -4.98
CA VAL A 95 14.76 -6.14 -3.57
C VAL A 95 15.29 -7.28 -2.70
N LYS A 96 15.68 -6.98 -1.46
CA LYS A 96 16.04 -8.02 -0.48
C LYS A 96 14.85 -8.94 -0.19
N ASP A 97 15.16 -10.17 0.19
CA ASP A 97 14.16 -11.15 0.63
C ASP A 97 13.84 -11.00 2.12
N ASN A 98 13.23 -9.86 2.46
CA ASN A 98 12.66 -9.61 3.80
C ASN A 98 11.15 -9.78 3.75
N GLU A 99 10.49 -10.01 4.88
CA GLU A 99 9.01 -10.05 4.94
C GLU A 99 8.39 -8.71 4.51
N LEU A 100 8.83 -7.63 5.15
CA LEU A 100 8.51 -6.25 4.81
C LEU A 100 9.71 -5.58 4.14
N ILE A 101 9.48 -4.88 3.03
CA ILE A 101 10.50 -4.18 2.27
C ILE A 101 10.11 -2.71 2.09
N THR A 102 11.12 -1.85 2.10
CA THR A 102 11.02 -0.42 1.81
C THR A 102 11.91 -0.08 0.60
N PRO A 103 11.87 1.15 0.05
CA PRO A 103 12.81 1.59 -0.97
C PRO A 103 14.29 1.42 -0.59
N LEU A 104 14.61 1.40 0.72
CA LEU A 104 15.97 1.16 1.23
C LEU A 104 16.44 -0.30 1.03
N ASP A 105 15.51 -1.22 0.77
CA ASP A 105 15.81 -2.63 0.52
C ASP A 105 15.98 -2.95 -0.97
N ILE A 106 15.92 -1.95 -1.84
CA ILE A 106 16.18 -2.09 -3.27
C ILE A 106 17.67 -2.32 -3.50
N THR A 107 18.03 -3.49 -4.02
CA THR A 107 19.41 -3.90 -4.30
C THR A 107 19.85 -3.58 -5.71
N LYS A 108 18.92 -3.52 -6.67
CA LYS A 108 19.18 -3.02 -8.04
C LYS A 108 18.04 -2.14 -8.53
N ASN A 109 18.40 -1.01 -9.12
CA ASN A 109 17.48 -0.06 -9.75
C ASN A 109 18.12 0.51 -11.04
N PRO A 110 18.25 -0.30 -12.11
CA PRO A 110 18.98 0.10 -13.31
C PRO A 110 18.38 1.32 -14.02
N LYS A 111 17.05 1.50 -13.90
CA LYS A 111 16.32 2.66 -14.45
C LYS A 111 16.30 3.86 -13.49
N LYS A 112 16.97 3.81 -12.34
CA LYS A 112 17.00 4.90 -11.34
C LYS A 112 15.59 5.45 -11.03
N LEU A 113 14.61 4.55 -10.95
CA LEU A 113 13.22 4.87 -10.66
C LEU A 113 13.13 5.57 -9.30
N LYS A 114 12.30 6.61 -9.20
CA LYS A 114 12.12 7.41 -7.99
C LYS A 114 10.84 6.97 -7.29
N PHE A 115 10.97 6.39 -6.11
CA PHE A 115 9.82 5.99 -5.30
C PHE A 115 9.37 7.17 -4.42
N VAL A 116 8.08 7.48 -4.46
CA VAL A 116 7.47 8.55 -3.66
C VAL A 116 6.47 7.93 -2.69
N GLU A 117 6.86 7.82 -1.43
CA GLU A 117 6.06 7.23 -0.36
C GLU A 117 4.96 8.22 0.09
N LEU A 118 3.69 7.82 -0.05
CA LEU A 118 2.53 8.66 0.31
C LEU A 118 1.52 7.87 1.13
N LYS A 119 0.65 8.58 1.86
CA LYS A 119 -0.52 7.94 2.49
C LYS A 119 -1.47 7.45 1.39
N ASP A 120 -2.14 6.32 1.62
CA ASP A 120 -3.01 5.67 0.63
C ASP A 120 -4.03 6.63 0.00
N ALA A 121 -4.69 7.45 0.83
CA ALA A 121 -5.68 8.45 0.41
C ALA A 121 -5.12 9.57 -0.50
N GLN A 122 -3.79 9.69 -0.63
CA GLN A 122 -3.13 10.70 -1.46
C GLN A 122 -2.69 10.16 -2.82
N LEU A 123 -2.63 8.84 -3.02
CA LEU A 123 -2.06 8.21 -4.22
C LEU A 123 -2.84 8.54 -5.49
N THR A 124 -4.17 8.57 -5.43
CA THR A 124 -5.00 8.93 -6.59
C THR A 124 -4.80 10.38 -7.01
N ARG A 125 -4.57 11.28 -6.04
CA ARG A 125 -4.31 12.70 -6.32
C ARG A 125 -2.89 12.95 -6.82
N SER A 126 -1.92 12.12 -6.45
CA SER A 126 -0.54 12.28 -6.92
C SER A 126 -0.37 11.98 -8.41
N LEU A 127 -1.36 11.34 -9.07
CA LEU A 127 -1.31 10.97 -10.49
C LEU A 127 -1.04 12.15 -11.44
N ASP A 128 -1.33 13.38 -11.04
CA ASP A 128 -0.99 14.57 -11.82
C ASP A 128 0.52 14.91 -11.72
N ASP A 129 1.15 14.60 -10.59
CA ASP A 129 2.55 14.94 -10.28
C ASP A 129 3.54 13.83 -10.63
N VAL A 130 3.16 12.55 -10.48
CA VAL A 130 4.05 11.40 -10.75
C VAL A 130 3.83 10.76 -12.13
N ASP A 131 4.72 9.87 -12.55
CA ASP A 131 4.54 9.09 -13.78
C ASP A 131 3.60 7.92 -13.58
N TYR A 132 3.75 7.21 -12.46
CA TYR A 132 2.91 6.06 -12.10
C TYR A 132 2.55 6.08 -10.61
N SER A 133 1.44 5.44 -10.26
CA SER A 133 1.04 5.24 -8.86
C SER A 133 0.56 3.81 -8.65
N LEU A 134 1.01 3.16 -7.58
CA LEU A 134 0.50 1.85 -7.13
C LEU A 134 -0.62 2.12 -6.12
N ILE A 135 -1.87 1.88 -6.52
CA ILE A 135 -3.05 2.28 -5.75
C ILE A 135 -3.83 1.04 -5.29
N ASN A 136 -4.28 1.05 -4.03
CA ASN A 136 -5.22 0.06 -3.50
C ASN A 136 -6.60 0.24 -4.17
N SER A 137 -7.30 -0.85 -4.50
CA SER A 137 -8.52 -0.79 -5.30
C SER A 137 -9.62 0.08 -4.68
N ASN A 138 -9.73 0.10 -3.34
CA ASN A 138 -10.70 0.93 -2.63
C ASN A 138 -10.50 2.46 -2.81
N PHE A 139 -9.32 2.91 -3.28
CA PHE A 139 -9.00 4.32 -3.56
C PHE A 139 -8.91 4.64 -5.06
N ALA A 140 -8.96 3.62 -5.92
CA ALA A 140 -8.71 3.73 -7.35
C ALA A 140 -9.89 4.30 -8.16
#